data_AF-A0A7W0GL40-F1
#
_entry.id   AF-A0A7W0GL40-F1
#
_cell.length_a   1.000
_cell.length_b   1.000
_cell.length_c   1.000
_cell.angle_alpha   90.00
_cell.angle_beta   90.00
_cell.angle_gamma   90.00
#
_symmetry.space_group_name_H-M   'P 1'
#
loop_
_entity.id
_entity.type
_entity.pdbx_description
1 polymer ?
#
loop_
_entity_poly.entity_id
_entity_poly.type
_entity_poly.pdbx_seq_one_letter_code
_entity_poly.pdbx_strand_id
1 'polypeptide(L)'
;FDIDEVDHGELVVRHPIPYEDPRDLSPTRLARLQAEGQPLEFSRTLTEQIGGQLEAGFVLLHMYEDRHTDFAPARYFPTYLATCALKPDTQHLTERDAV
;
A
#
# COMPACT_ATOMS: atom_id res chain seq x y z
N PHE A 1 0.13 3.09 11.37
CA PHE A 1 -0.34 2.91 12.77
C PHE A 1 0.74 2.19 13.54
N ASP A 2 0.66 2.09 14.86
CA ASP A 2 1.56 1.20 15.60
C ASP A 2 1.02 -0.23 15.55
N ILE A 3 1.67 -1.11 14.78
CA ILE A 3 1.16 -2.47 14.53
C ILE A 3 1.11 -3.30 15.81
N ASP A 4 2.08 -3.14 16.72
CA ASP A 4 2.12 -3.87 17.99
C ASP A 4 0.88 -3.54 18.84
N GLU A 5 0.43 -2.28 18.84
CA GLU A 5 -0.78 -1.86 19.55
C GLU A 5 -2.05 -2.33 18.84
N VAL A 6 -2.03 -2.36 17.50
CA VAL A 6 -3.17 -2.85 16.71
C VAL A 6 -3.40 -4.35 16.93
N ASP A 7 -2.34 -5.14 17.10
CA ASP A 7 -2.43 -6.57 17.48
C ASP A 7 -3.03 -6.76 18.87
N HIS A 8 -2.91 -5.76 19.74
CA HIS A 8 -3.59 -5.69 21.04
C HIS A 8 -5.01 -5.11 20.96
N GLY A 9 -5.50 -4.79 19.76
CA GLY A 9 -6.85 -4.28 19.51
C GLY A 9 -6.99 -2.75 19.61
N GLU A 10 -5.87 -2.03 19.74
CA GLU A 10 -5.85 -0.58 19.95
C GLU A 10 -5.35 0.19 18.72
N LEU A 11 -6.08 1.25 18.34
CA LEU A 11 -5.68 2.11 17.23
C LEU A 11 -4.79 3.26 17.73
N VAL A 12 -3.47 3.06 17.68
CA VAL A 12 -2.51 4.12 18.01
C VAL A 12 -1.92 4.74 16.74
N VAL A 13 -2.14 6.05 16.57
CA VAL A 13 -1.60 6.83 15.44
C VAL A 13 -0.23 7.39 15.84
N ARG A 14 0.85 6.63 15.56
CA ARG A 14 2.24 7.01 15.89
C ARG A 14 3.08 7.41 14.68
N HIS A 15 2.87 6.75 13.55
CA HIS A 15 3.76 6.84 12.38
C HIS A 15 3.09 7.64 11.24
N PRO A 16 3.65 8.79 10.82
CA PRO A 16 3.16 9.55 9.67
C PRO A 16 3.53 8.87 8.35
N ILE A 17 2.79 9.18 7.28
CA ILE A 17 3.09 8.73 5.90
C ILE A 17 4.05 9.75 5.23
N PRO A 18 5.09 9.32 4.50
CA PRO A 18 5.46 7.93 4.24
C PRO A 18 6.18 7.28 5.42
N TYR A 19 5.96 5.98 5.62
CA TYR A 19 6.59 5.16 6.67
C TYR A 19 7.21 3.93 6.05
N GLU A 20 8.38 3.51 6.54
CA GLU A 20 9.08 2.31 6.10
C GLU A 20 9.81 1.68 7.29
N ASP A 21 9.48 0.45 7.64
CA ASP A 21 10.14 -0.26 8.75
C ASP A 21 11.68 -0.21 8.70
N PRO A 22 12.35 -0.45 7.56
CA PRO A 22 13.81 -0.39 7.49
C PRO A 22 14.43 0.97 7.83
N ARG A 23 13.67 2.06 7.63
CA ARG A 23 14.12 3.44 7.85
C ARG A 23 13.74 3.94 9.24
N ASP A 24 12.54 3.61 9.68
CA ASP A 24 11.89 4.28 10.81
C ASP A 24 11.90 3.45 12.10
N LEU A 25 12.14 2.13 12.03
CA LEU A 25 12.30 1.29 13.22
C LEU A 25 13.71 1.37 13.81
N SER A 26 13.78 1.15 15.12
CA SER A 26 15.08 0.88 15.77
C SER A 26 15.72 -0.40 15.18
N PRO A 27 17.07 -0.46 15.09
CA PRO A 27 17.76 -1.64 14.59
C PRO A 27 17.39 -2.93 15.32
N THR A 28 17.17 -2.85 16.64
CA THR A 28 16.75 -4.00 17.47
C THR A 28 15.36 -4.51 17.08
N ARG A 29 14.39 -3.61 16.88
CA ARG A 29 13.03 -4.01 16.48
C ARG A 29 13.02 -4.58 15.06
N LEU A 30 13.74 -3.94 14.13
CA LEU A 30 13.88 -4.45 12.76
C LEU A 30 14.50 -5.86 12.72
N ALA A 31 15.59 -6.08 13.47
CA ALA A 31 16.24 -7.38 13.54
C ALA A 31 15.33 -8.46 14.15
N ARG A 32 14.49 -8.10 15.14
CA ARG A 32 13.48 -9.00 15.71
C ARG A 32 12.47 -9.44 14.65
N LEU A 33 11.86 -8.49 13.92
CA LEU A 33 10.89 -8.79 12.86
C LEU A 33 11.50 -9.72 11.80
N GLN A 34 12.73 -9.46 11.37
CA GLN A 34 13.45 -10.29 10.42
C GLN A 34 13.73 -11.70 10.95
N ALA A 35 14.17 -11.83 12.19
CA ALA A 35 14.45 -13.13 12.82
C ALA A 35 13.18 -13.97 13.00
N GLU A 36 12.04 -13.32 13.25
CA GLU A 36 10.73 -13.96 13.40
C GLU A 36 10.02 -14.21 12.06
N GLY A 37 10.60 -13.77 10.93
CA GLY A 37 10.00 -13.90 9.60
C GLY A 37 8.73 -13.06 9.41
N GLN A 38 8.57 -12.00 10.19
CA GLN A 38 7.44 -11.09 10.08
C GLN A 38 7.56 -10.21 8.83
N PRO A 39 6.44 -9.85 8.18
CA PRO A 39 6.46 -8.89 7.08
C PRO A 39 6.91 -7.52 7.59
N LEU A 40 7.61 -6.78 6.73
CA LEU A 40 7.94 -5.39 6.98
C LEU A 40 6.88 -4.49 6.35
N GLU A 41 6.46 -3.48 7.09
CA GLU A 41 5.41 -2.55 6.69
C GLU A 41 5.95 -1.29 6.02
N PHE A 42 5.22 -0.86 5.00
CA PHE A 42 5.47 0.35 4.24
C PHE A 42 4.15 1.08 4.05
N SER A 43 4.13 2.38 4.33
CA SER A 43 2.98 3.24 4.06
C SER A 43 3.35 4.30 3.03
N ARG A 44 2.46 4.49 2.06
CA ARG A 44 2.57 5.48 0.99
C ARG A 44 1.25 6.20 0.80
N THR A 45 1.31 7.41 0.28
CA THR A 45 0.08 8.13 -0.10
C THR A 45 -0.65 7.39 -1.22
N LEU A 46 -1.97 7.54 -1.32
CA LEU A 46 -2.71 6.99 -2.47
C LEU A 46 -2.25 7.64 -3.79
N THR A 47 -1.80 8.89 -3.74
CA THR A 47 -1.19 9.57 -4.90
C THR A 47 0.06 8.84 -5.39
N GLU A 48 0.96 8.42 -4.51
CA GLU A 48 2.13 7.62 -4.91
C GLU A 48 1.71 6.24 -5.41
N GLN A 49 0.79 5.57 -4.72
CA GLN A 49 0.38 4.20 -5.08
C GLN A 49 -0.35 4.14 -6.44
N ILE A 50 -1.35 4.99 -6.64
CA ILE A 50 -2.16 5.06 -7.86
C ILE A 50 -1.37 5.79 -8.95
N GLY A 51 -0.71 6.90 -8.62
CA GLY A 51 0.10 7.69 -9.55
C GLY A 51 1.22 6.86 -10.17
N GLY A 52 1.92 6.04 -9.37
CA GLY A 52 2.97 5.15 -9.89
C GLY A 52 2.45 4.13 -10.91
N GLN A 53 1.20 3.65 -10.78
CA GLN A 53 0.58 2.80 -11.80
C GLN A 53 0.33 3.56 -13.10
N LEU A 54 -0.17 4.80 -13.00
CA LEU A 54 -0.42 5.66 -14.16
C LEU A 54 0.87 6.03 -14.89
N GLU A 55 1.92 6.41 -14.15
CA GLU A 55 3.24 6.72 -14.69
C GLU A 55 3.89 5.51 -15.38
N ALA A 56 3.67 4.30 -14.86
CA ALA A 56 4.11 3.06 -15.48
C ALA A 56 3.32 2.70 -16.77
N GLY A 57 2.33 3.52 -17.15
CA GLY A 57 1.53 3.37 -18.36
C GLY A 57 0.34 2.44 -18.20
N PHE A 58 -0.07 2.11 -16.98
CA PHE A 58 -1.30 1.38 -16.76
C PHE A 58 -2.52 2.29 -16.88
N VAL A 59 -3.58 1.76 -17.49
CA VAL A 59 -4.91 2.37 -17.48
C VAL A 59 -5.73 1.68 -16.42
N LEU A 60 -6.14 2.44 -15.40
CA LEU A 60 -7.02 1.94 -14.36
C LEU A 60 -8.45 1.79 -14.90
N LEU A 61 -8.97 0.57 -14.78
CA LEU A 61 -10.34 0.25 -15.18
C LEU A 61 -11.30 0.26 -13.99
N HIS A 62 -10.83 -0.18 -12.83
CA HIS A 62 -11.64 -0.29 -11.63
C HIS A 62 -10.79 -0.23 -10.36
N MET A 63 -11.43 0.10 -9.25
CA MET A 63 -10.86 0.06 -7.91
C MET A 63 -11.90 -0.48 -6.94
N TYR A 64 -11.47 -1.35 -6.04
CA TYR A 64 -12.29 -1.94 -5.00
C TYR A 64 -11.62 -1.77 -3.65
N GLU A 65 -12.39 -1.47 -2.63
CA GLU A 65 -11.93 -1.35 -1.25
C GLU A 65 -12.66 -2.37 -0.38
N ASP A 66 -11.96 -2.92 0.62
CA ASP A 66 -12.54 -3.87 1.57
C ASP A 66 -12.04 -3.62 3.00
N ARG A 67 -12.69 -4.26 3.97
CA ARG A 67 -12.39 -4.17 5.39
C ARG A 67 -11.98 -5.53 5.93
N HIS A 68 -10.87 -5.53 6.66
CA HIS A 68 -10.50 -6.65 7.49
C HIS A 68 -11.51 -6.80 8.64
N THR A 69 -11.90 -8.04 8.97
CA THR A 69 -12.90 -8.31 10.02
C THR A 69 -12.37 -8.06 11.43
N ASP A 70 -11.15 -8.52 11.69
CA ASP A 70 -10.53 -8.52 13.03
C ASP A 70 -9.30 -7.60 13.11
N PHE A 71 -9.44 -6.36 12.66
CA PHE A 71 -8.35 -5.37 12.67
C PHE A 71 -8.86 -4.04 13.20
N ALA A 72 -8.27 -3.52 14.28
CA ALA A 72 -8.78 -2.32 14.95
C ALA A 72 -8.94 -1.10 14.00
N PRO A 73 -8.01 -0.81 13.06
CA PRO A 73 -8.19 0.23 12.06
C PRO A 73 -9.43 0.06 11.15
N ALA A 74 -9.88 -1.17 10.90
CA ALA A 74 -11.02 -1.46 10.02
C ALA A 74 -12.36 -0.88 10.51
N ARG A 75 -12.42 -0.41 11.76
CA ARG A 75 -13.57 0.35 12.29
C ARG A 75 -13.70 1.74 11.66
N TYR A 76 -12.60 2.31 11.17
CA TYR A 76 -12.52 3.71 10.75
C TYR A 76 -12.46 3.86 9.22
N PHE A 77 -11.77 2.96 8.52
CA PHE A 77 -11.59 3.05 7.07
C PHE A 77 -11.39 1.66 6.42
N PRO A 78 -11.54 1.52 5.10
CA PRO A 78 -11.19 0.29 4.38
C PRO A 78 -9.70 0.00 4.47
N THR A 79 -9.34 -1.21 4.87
CA THR A 79 -7.95 -1.62 5.14
C THR A 79 -7.30 -2.33 3.96
N TYR A 80 -8.10 -2.59 2.92
CA TYR A 80 -7.65 -3.18 1.67
C TYR A 80 -8.09 -2.33 0.50
N LEU A 81 -7.25 -2.31 -0.53
CA LEU A 81 -7.51 -1.68 -1.81
C LEU A 81 -6.94 -2.55 -2.92
N ALA A 82 -7.74 -2.76 -3.97
CA ALA A 82 -7.36 -3.50 -5.16
C ALA A 82 -7.66 -2.64 -6.40
N THR A 83 -6.68 -2.55 -7.29
CA THR A 83 -6.82 -1.86 -8.59
C THR A 83 -6.89 -2.90 -9.71
N CYS A 84 -7.88 -2.78 -10.60
CA CYS A 84 -7.91 -3.48 -11.87
C CYS A 84 -7.36 -2.55 -12.94
N ALA A 85 -6.31 -2.97 -13.63
CA ALA A 85 -5.65 -2.16 -14.65
C ALA A 85 -5.23 -2.98 -15.86
N LEU A 86 -5.19 -2.32 -17.01
CA LEU A 86 -4.60 -2.86 -18.23
C LEU A 86 -3.31 -2.10 -18.53
N LYS A 87 -2.29 -2.83 -19.00
CA LYS A 87 -1.16 -2.21 -19.66
C LYS A 87 -1.38 -2.30 -21.17
N PRO A 88 -1.63 -1.18 -21.87
CA PRO A 88 -1.77 -1.20 -23.31
C PRO A 88 -0.48 -1.71 -23.96
N ASP A 89 -0.62 -2.50 -25.02
CA ASP A 89 0.52 -2.88 -25.84
C ASP A 89 0.94 -1.66 -26.67
N THR A 90 2.10 -1.10 -26.37
CA THR A 90 2.56 0.16 -26.98
C THR A 90 2.87 0.02 -28.47
N GLN A 91 2.88 -1.20 -29.02
CA GLN A 91 3.07 -1.44 -30.46
C GLN A 91 1.85 -1.06 -31.32
N HIS A 92 0.67 -0.82 -30.73
CA HIS A 92 -0.56 -0.47 -31.48
C HIS A 92 -1.05 0.97 -31.27
N LEU A 93 -0.41 1.76 -30.40
CA LEU A 93 -0.81 3.15 -30.15
C LEU A 93 -0.22 4.14 -31.17
N THR A 94 0.87 3.78 -31.86
CA THR A 94 1.47 4.64 -32.89
C THR A 94 0.66 4.74 -34.19
N GLU A 95 -0.32 3.86 -34.42
CA GLU A 95 -1.15 3.89 -35.64
C GLU A 95 -2.46 4.69 -35.48
N ARG A 96 -2.91 4.98 -34.26
CA ARG A 96 -4.18 5.70 -34.01
C ARG A 96 -4.04 7.21 -33.83
N ASP A 97 -2.82 7.70 -33.63
CA ASP A 97 -2.52 9.14 -33.48
C ASP A 97 -1.88 9.74 -34.74
N ALA A 98 -1.86 8.99 -35.86
CA ALA A 98 -1.30 9.41 -37.15
C ALA A 98 -2.36 9.88 -38.18
N VAL A 99 -3.59 10.20 -37.74
CA VAL A 99 -4.68 10.71 -38.60
C VAL A 99 -5.15 12.08 -38.12
#